data_AF-A0A650CWH1-F1
#
_entry.id   AF-A0A650CWH1-F1
#
_cell.length_a   1.000
_cell.length_b   1.000
_cell.length_c   1.000
_cell.angle_alpha   90.00
_cell.angle_beta   90.00
_cell.angle_gamma   90.00
#
_symmetry.space_group_name_H-M   'P 1'
#
loop_
_entity.id
_entity.type
_entity.pdbx_description
1 polymer ?
#
loop_
_entity_poly.entity_id
_entity_poly.type
_entity_poly.pdbx_seq_one_letter_code
_entity_poly.pdbx_strand_id
1 'polypeptide(L)'
;MNLNILFKNYIIYNIIAGIIFSILYLLVDGFAKYYNLIYGILIIGIAVWSLGRYTLNKSEDDKIRSGVQAAWLLVSFALGYVSIIYAPVLSSSIQITAVETILSLIQIIWGAILLGMSYKNGYSIIKV
;
A
#
# COMPACT_ATOMS: atom_id res chain seq x y z
N MET A 1 -1.21 19.01 -12.39
CA MET A 1 -1.64 17.62 -12.17
C MET A 1 -2.38 17.55 -10.84
N ASN A 2 -3.58 16.96 -10.79
CA ASN A 2 -4.38 16.96 -9.56
C ASN A 2 -3.89 15.85 -8.60
N LEU A 3 -3.02 16.22 -7.65
CA LEU A 3 -2.46 15.34 -6.61
C LEU A 3 -3.55 14.63 -5.80
N ASN A 4 -4.63 15.34 -5.53
CA ASN A 4 -5.77 14.82 -4.79
C ASN A 4 -6.31 13.56 -5.49
N ILE A 5 -6.69 13.68 -6.77
CA ILE A 5 -7.22 12.56 -7.57
C ILE A 5 -6.24 11.39 -7.62
N LEU A 6 -4.94 11.68 -7.75
CA LEU A 6 -3.92 10.65 -7.81
C LEU A 6 -3.78 9.85 -6.51
N PHE A 7 -3.82 10.54 -5.36
CA PHE A 7 -3.84 9.86 -4.07
C PHE A 7 -5.08 9.00 -3.89
N LYS A 8 -6.26 9.49 -4.30
CA LYS A 8 -7.48 8.68 -4.27
C LYS A 8 -7.34 7.41 -5.11
N ASN A 9 -6.85 7.53 -6.34
CA ASN A 9 -6.66 6.39 -7.23
C ASN A 9 -5.65 5.39 -6.66
N TYR A 10 -4.55 5.89 -6.09
CA TYR A 10 -3.55 5.06 -5.41
C TYR A 10 -4.14 4.31 -4.22
N ILE A 11 -4.94 4.98 -3.37
CA ILE A 11 -5.59 4.33 -2.22
C ILE A 11 -6.54 3.23 -2.70
N ILE A 12 -7.38 3.50 -3.70
CA ILE A 12 -8.31 2.50 -4.27
C ILE A 12 -7.55 1.30 -4.85
N TYR A 13 -6.48 1.55 -5.59
CA TYR A 13 -5.61 0.49 -6.11
C TYR A 13 -5.08 -0.40 -4.98
N ASN A 14 -4.63 0.19 -3.87
CA ASN A 14 -4.11 -0.57 -2.74
C ASN A 14 -5.18 -1.40 -2.01
N ILE A 15 -6.44 -0.96 -2.00
CA ILE A 15 -7.56 -1.81 -1.53
C ILE A 15 -7.65 -3.07 -2.41
N ILE A 16 -7.66 -2.90 -3.73
CA ILE A 16 -7.74 -4.02 -4.69
C ILE A 16 -6.53 -4.94 -4.54
N ALA A 17 -5.32 -4.37 -4.48
CA ALA A 17 -4.09 -5.13 -4.31
C ALA A 17 -4.11 -5.92 -2.99
N GLY A 18 -4.52 -5.31 -1.88
CA GLY A 18 -4.63 -5.99 -0.58
C GLY A 18 -5.63 -7.15 -0.60
N ILE A 19 -6.75 -7.03 -1.33
CA ILE A 19 -7.71 -8.12 -1.54
C ILE A 19 -7.05 -9.25 -2.35
N ILE A 20 -6.37 -8.93 -3.45
CA ILE A 20 -5.65 -9.92 -4.26
C ILE A 20 -4.61 -10.67 -3.42
N PHE A 21 -3.78 -9.94 -2.66
CA PHE A 21 -2.82 -10.53 -1.71
C PHE A 21 -3.52 -11.48 -0.74
N SER A 22 -4.62 -11.05 -0.11
CA SER A 22 -5.34 -11.88 0.85
C SER A 22 -5.88 -13.16 0.20
N ILE A 23 -6.43 -13.09 -1.01
CA ILE A 23 -6.98 -14.23 -1.75
C ILE A 23 -5.89 -15.23 -2.15
N LEU A 24 -4.72 -14.75 -2.60
CA LEU A 24 -3.60 -15.60 -3.02
C LEU A 24 -3.17 -16.59 -1.91
N TYR A 25 -3.36 -16.22 -0.65
CA TYR A 25 -2.96 -17.03 0.51
C TYR A 25 -4.11 -17.74 1.22
N LEU A 26 -5.36 -17.55 0.83
CA LEU A 26 -6.47 -18.35 1.39
C LEU A 26 -6.33 -19.85 1.05
N LEU A 27 -5.69 -20.16 -0.06
CA LEU A 27 -5.51 -21.51 -0.61
C LEU A 27 -4.13 -22.13 -0.31
N VAL A 28 -3.26 -21.42 0.42
CA VAL A 28 -1.92 -21.87 0.81
C VAL A 28 -1.96 -22.33 2.27
N ASP A 29 -1.13 -23.32 2.63
CA ASP A 29 -1.02 -23.83 4.00
C ASP A 29 0.34 -23.51 4.63
N GLY A 30 0.40 -23.55 5.97
CA GLY A 30 1.63 -23.33 6.74
C GLY A 30 1.89 -21.87 7.13
N PHE A 31 3.08 -21.60 7.65
CA PHE A 31 3.46 -20.28 8.19
C PHE A 31 3.37 -19.14 7.15
N ALA A 32 3.72 -19.43 5.89
CA ALA A 32 3.62 -18.47 4.79
C ALA A 32 2.19 -17.95 4.57
N LYS A 33 1.17 -18.79 4.83
CA LYS A 33 -0.25 -18.41 4.80
C LYS A 33 -0.50 -17.23 5.73
N TYR A 34 -0.17 -17.39 7.01
CA TYR A 34 -0.53 -16.42 8.05
C TYR A 34 0.25 -15.12 7.87
N TYR A 35 1.54 -15.22 7.56
CA TYR A 35 2.39 -14.03 7.35
C TYR A 35 1.87 -13.17 6.18
N ASN A 36 1.61 -13.78 5.02
CA ASN A 36 1.18 -13.04 3.83
C ASN A 36 -0.29 -12.59 3.90
N LEU A 37 -1.15 -13.36 4.57
CA LEU A 37 -2.53 -12.95 4.86
C LEU A 37 -2.57 -11.73 5.80
N ILE A 38 -1.76 -11.72 6.86
CA ILE A 38 -1.66 -10.56 7.77
C ILE A 38 -1.20 -9.33 6.99
N TYR A 39 -0.21 -9.48 6.11
CA TYR A 39 0.25 -8.37 5.27
C TYR A 39 -0.88 -7.83 4.36
N GLY A 40 -1.62 -8.70 3.68
CA GLY A 40 -2.78 -8.31 2.87
C GLY A 40 -3.85 -7.57 3.68
N ILE A 41 -4.18 -8.07 4.87
CA ILE A 41 -5.14 -7.44 5.78
C ILE A 41 -4.66 -6.06 6.24
N LEU A 42 -3.37 -5.91 6.54
CA LEU A 42 -2.79 -4.62 6.95
C LEU A 42 -2.87 -3.59 5.82
N ILE A 43 -2.55 -3.97 4.58
CA ILE A 43 -2.73 -3.09 3.41
C ILE A 43 -4.19 -2.63 3.32
N ILE A 44 -5.14 -3.56 3.40
CA ILE A 44 -6.58 -3.25 3.32
C ILE A 44 -6.96 -2.27 4.44
N GLY A 45 -6.54 -2.56 5.68
CA GLY A 45 -6.83 -1.72 6.84
C GLY A 45 -6.33 -0.28 6.68
N ILE A 46 -5.07 -0.12 6.27
CA ILE A 46 -4.46 1.20 6.01
C ILE A 46 -5.19 1.92 4.87
N ALA A 47 -5.48 1.23 3.78
CA ALA A 47 -6.11 1.82 2.60
C ALA A 47 -7.57 2.23 2.87
N VAL A 48 -8.36 1.40 3.54
CA VAL A 48 -9.75 1.71 3.92
C VAL A 48 -9.79 2.85 4.93
N TRP A 49 -8.96 2.81 5.97
CA TRP A 49 -8.87 3.91 6.94
C TRP A 49 -8.48 5.23 6.26
N SER A 50 -7.51 5.18 5.34
CA SER A 50 -7.07 6.35 4.57
C SER A 50 -8.14 6.88 3.64
N LEU A 51 -8.90 5.99 2.98
CA LEU A 51 -10.03 6.37 2.14
C LEU A 51 -11.12 7.06 2.97
N GLY A 52 -11.42 6.54 4.17
CA GLY A 52 -12.37 7.16 5.10
C GLY A 52 -11.94 8.57 5.51
N ARG A 53 -10.67 8.78 5.88
CA ARG A 53 -10.17 10.13 6.19
C ARG A 53 -10.22 11.05 4.97
N TYR A 54 -9.87 10.53 3.81
CA TYR A 54 -9.91 11.26 2.55
C TYR A 54 -11.34 11.70 2.18
N THR A 55 -12.37 10.87 2.43
CA THR A 55 -13.77 11.23 2.15
C THR A 55 -14.37 12.17 3.19
N LEU A 56 -13.98 12.05 4.47
CA LEU A 56 -14.50 12.87 5.56
C LEU A 56 -13.91 14.29 5.59
N ASN A 57 -12.68 14.47 5.10
CA ASN A 57 -12.05 15.79 5.04
C ASN A 57 -12.73 16.70 4.01
N LYS A 58 -12.98 17.96 4.37
CA LYS A 58 -13.61 18.95 3.48
C LYS A 58 -12.60 19.73 2.65
N SER A 59 -11.45 20.07 3.26
CA SER A 59 -10.36 20.79 2.60
C SER A 59 -9.57 19.89 1.64
N GLU A 60 -9.19 20.44 0.49
CA GLU A 60 -8.32 19.73 -0.47
C GLU A 60 -6.93 19.45 0.11
N ASP A 61 -6.37 20.38 0.88
CA ASP A 61 -5.08 20.21 1.55
C ASP A 61 -5.08 19.04 2.55
N ASP A 62 -6.18 18.86 3.29
CA ASP A 62 -6.30 17.79 4.27
C ASP A 62 -6.51 16.42 3.61
N LYS A 63 -7.15 16.39 2.43
CA LYS A 63 -7.24 15.19 1.59
C LYS A 63 -5.88 14.80 1.03
N ILE A 64 -5.13 15.77 0.51
CA ILE A 64 -3.75 15.55 0.03
C ILE A 64 -2.89 15.02 1.17
N ARG A 65 -2.92 15.65 2.37
CA ARG A 65 -2.19 15.17 3.55
C ARG A 65 -2.56 13.74 3.95
N SER A 66 -3.85 13.41 3.93
CA SER A 66 -4.30 12.04 4.20
C SER A 66 -3.74 11.06 3.17
N GLY A 67 -3.68 11.47 1.91
CA GLY A 67 -3.03 10.74 0.83
C GLY A 67 -1.52 10.55 1.04
N VAL A 68 -0.80 11.59 1.46
CA VAL A 68 0.64 11.52 1.79
C VAL A 68 0.89 10.51 2.91
N GLN A 69 0.11 10.58 3.99
CA GLN A 69 0.24 9.63 5.10
C GLN A 69 -0.08 8.19 4.67
N ALA A 70 -1.09 8.00 3.82
CA ALA A 70 -1.44 6.70 3.26
C ALA A 70 -0.30 6.14 2.40
N ALA A 71 0.22 6.95 1.47
CA ALA A 71 1.33 6.57 0.60
C ALA A 71 2.59 6.26 1.39
N TRP A 72 2.91 7.05 2.42
CA TRP A 72 4.04 6.78 3.29
C TRP A 72 3.90 5.42 3.99
N LEU A 73 2.76 5.16 4.66
CA LEU A 73 2.51 3.88 5.31
C LEU A 73 2.57 2.71 4.32
N LEU A 74 1.83 2.79 3.22
CA LEU A 74 1.75 1.72 2.23
C LEU A 74 3.11 1.42 1.59
N VAL A 75 3.92 2.43 1.28
CA VAL A 75 5.28 2.24 0.76
C VAL A 75 6.18 1.62 1.83
N SER A 76 6.13 2.09 3.07
CA SER A 76 6.95 1.54 4.17
C SER A 76 6.62 0.07 4.44
N PHE A 77 5.33 -0.29 4.46
CA PHE A 77 4.91 -1.68 4.62
C PHE A 77 5.34 -2.55 3.44
N ALA A 78 5.23 -2.07 2.20
CA ALA A 78 5.70 -2.82 1.03
C ALA A 78 7.20 -3.02 0.99
N LEU A 79 7.99 -2.00 1.36
CA LEU A 79 9.44 -2.16 1.48
C LEU A 79 9.80 -3.15 2.59
N GLY A 80 9.12 -3.08 3.73
CA GLY A 80 9.28 -4.05 4.83
C GLY A 80 8.95 -5.47 4.38
N TYR A 81 7.84 -5.64 3.67
CA TYR A 81 7.43 -6.92 3.09
C TYR A 81 8.50 -7.47 2.14
N VAL A 82 8.92 -6.66 1.16
CA VAL A 82 9.95 -7.03 0.19
C VAL A 82 11.29 -7.37 0.85
N SER A 83 11.65 -6.70 1.95
CA SER A 83 12.89 -6.97 2.69
C SER A 83 12.86 -8.28 3.48
N ILE A 84 11.67 -8.77 3.84
CA ILE A 84 11.47 -10.00 4.63
C ILE A 84 11.21 -11.23 3.70
N ILE A 85 11.18 -11.05 2.37
CA ILE A 85 10.91 -12.07 1.34
C ILE A 85 11.79 -13.34 1.42
N TYR A 86 12.86 -13.36 2.22
CA TYR A 86 13.63 -14.59 2.42
C TYR A 86 12.88 -15.73 3.13
N ALA A 87 11.81 -15.48 3.89
CA ALA A 87 11.05 -16.55 4.54
C ALA A 87 9.96 -17.20 3.63
N PRO A 88 9.16 -16.43 2.86
CA PRO A 88 8.10 -17.02 2.02
C PRO A 88 8.59 -17.67 0.72
N VAL A 89 9.70 -17.19 0.12
CA VAL A 89 10.24 -17.74 -1.15
C VAL A 89 10.59 -19.22 -1.05
N LEU A 90 10.93 -19.69 0.15
CA LEU A 90 11.25 -21.09 0.41
C LEU A 90 10.01 -22.00 0.49
N SER A 91 8.80 -21.43 0.55
CA SER A 91 7.56 -22.17 0.84
C SER A 91 6.35 -21.81 -0.05
N SER A 92 6.47 -20.84 -0.95
CA SER A 92 5.43 -20.49 -1.94
C SER A 92 5.79 -20.89 -3.37
N SER A 93 4.78 -21.03 -4.24
CA SER A 93 5.03 -21.28 -5.66
C SER A 93 5.65 -20.04 -6.33
N ILE A 94 6.54 -20.26 -7.31
CA ILE A 94 7.22 -19.17 -8.02
C ILE A 94 6.27 -18.17 -8.68
N GLN A 95 5.08 -18.65 -9.08
CA GLN A 95 4.02 -17.84 -9.67
C GLN A 95 3.45 -16.85 -8.66
N ILE A 96 3.17 -17.31 -7.44
CA ILE A 96 2.65 -16.44 -6.37
C ILE A 96 3.72 -15.39 -6.03
N THR A 97 4.95 -15.81 -5.78
CA THR A 97 6.07 -14.91 -5.46
C THR A 97 6.27 -13.83 -6.54
N ALA A 98 6.15 -14.19 -7.82
CA ALA A 98 6.27 -13.25 -8.92
C ALA A 98 5.14 -12.19 -8.90
N VAL A 99 3.89 -12.61 -8.70
CA VAL A 99 2.73 -11.71 -8.61
C VAL A 99 2.90 -10.74 -7.44
N GLU A 100 3.27 -11.25 -6.26
CA GLU A 100 3.49 -10.43 -5.07
C GLU A 100 4.59 -9.40 -5.25
N THR A 101 5.70 -9.81 -5.84
CA THR A 101 6.84 -8.94 -6.10
C THR A 101 6.43 -7.82 -7.04
N ILE A 102 5.72 -8.13 -8.13
CA ILE A 102 5.22 -7.14 -9.09
C ILE A 102 4.25 -6.15 -8.43
N LEU A 103 3.26 -6.65 -7.68
CA LEU A 103 2.30 -5.79 -6.99
C LEU A 103 2.99 -4.88 -5.96
N SER A 104 3.93 -5.43 -5.19
CA SER A 104 4.70 -4.66 -4.20
C SER A 104 5.55 -3.58 -4.88
N LEU A 105 6.22 -3.89 -5.99
CA LEU A 105 7.01 -2.92 -6.75
C LEU A 105 6.14 -1.79 -7.31
N ILE A 106 4.96 -2.10 -7.86
CA ILE A 106 4.01 -1.07 -8.33
C ILE A 106 3.58 -0.17 -7.15
N GLN A 107 3.23 -0.77 -6.01
CA GLN A 107 2.84 -0.04 -4.80
C GLN A 107 3.95 0.90 -4.30
N ILE A 108 5.21 0.43 -4.30
CA ILE A 108 6.38 1.19 -3.89
C ILE A 108 6.66 2.34 -4.86
N ILE A 109 6.80 2.04 -6.15
CA ILE A 109 7.20 3.03 -7.17
C ILE A 109 6.13 4.11 -7.27
N TRP A 110 4.85 3.74 -7.38
CA TRP A 110 3.78 4.71 -7.50
C TRP A 110 3.65 5.56 -6.23
N GLY A 111 3.69 4.94 -5.05
CA GLY A 111 3.63 5.66 -3.78
C GLY A 111 4.81 6.62 -3.61
N ALA A 112 6.03 6.20 -3.93
CA ALA A 112 7.23 7.03 -3.86
C ALA A 112 7.16 8.24 -4.81
N ILE A 113 6.64 8.06 -6.04
CA ILE A 113 6.42 9.16 -6.98
C ILE A 113 5.42 10.18 -6.41
N LEU A 114 4.32 9.71 -5.82
CA LEU A 114 3.32 10.58 -5.20
C LEU A 114 3.89 11.36 -4.01
N LEU A 115 4.68 10.70 -3.16
CA LEU A 115 5.38 11.34 -2.06
C LEU A 115 6.35 12.41 -2.57
N GLY A 116 7.18 12.09 -3.56
CA GLY A 116 8.12 13.04 -4.16
C GLY A 116 7.43 14.27 -4.75
N MET A 117 6.30 14.10 -5.43
CA MET A 117 5.50 15.23 -5.94
C MET A 117 4.86 16.04 -4.80
N SER A 118 4.35 15.38 -3.77
CA SER A 118 3.72 16.07 -2.64
C SER A 118 4.73 16.91 -1.85
N TYR A 119 5.94 16.39 -1.63
CA TYR A 119 7.02 17.09 -0.92
C TYR A 119 7.51 18.31 -1.70
N LYS A 120 7.63 18.20 -3.03
CA LYS A 120 7.93 19.36 -3.89
C LYS A 120 6.88 20.46 -3.80
N ASN A 121 5.64 20.10 -3.49
CA ASN A 121 4.53 21.03 -3.34
C ASN A 121 4.31 21.49 -1.88
N GLY A 122 5.24 21.22 -0.97
CA GLY A 122 5.21 21.68 0.42
C GLY A 122 4.31 20.87 1.36
N TYR A 123 3.77 19.73 0.91
CA TYR A 123 3.05 18.82 1.79
C TYR A 123 4.04 17.92 2.53
N SER A 124 3.74 17.58 3.77
CA SER A 124 4.55 16.68 4.61
C SER A 124 3.64 15.69 5.36
N ILE A 125 4.24 14.60 5.86
CA ILE A 125 3.53 13.57 6.64
C ILE A 125 2.92 14.18 7.91
N ILE A 126 3.69 15.05 8.58
CA ILE A 126 3.32 15.75 9.80
C ILE A 126 3.10 17.21 9.45
N LYS A 127 1.99 17.79 9.90
CA LYS A 127 1.73 19.23 9.80
C LYS A 127 2.72 19.95 10.72
N VAL A 128 3.71 20.60 10.11
CA VAL A 128 4.60 21.56 10.80
C VAL A 128 3.91 22.91 10.80
#